data_AF-A0A6N2EDE8-F1
#
_entry.id   AF-A0A6N2EDE8-F1
#
_cell.length_a   1.000
_cell.length_b   1.000
_cell.length_c   1.000
_cell.angle_alpha   90.00
_cell.angle_beta   90.00
_cell.angle_gamma   90.00
#
_symmetry.space_group_name_H-M   'P 1'
#
loop_
_entity.id
_entity.type
_entity.pdbx_description
1 polymer ?
#
loop_
_entity_poly.entity_id
_entity_poly.type
_entity_poly.pdbx_seq_one_letter_code
_entity_poly.pdbx_strand_id
1 'polypeptide(L)'
;MIPLFVGYALLVWWPACVWRRRLWGFLAVVVGSVGLFGAIVLHSYIGAVLKQRGIDIFTPVLQHLLWPYMLMVGGVGLFIAALPRRYAEGRCHACGYDLAGAAPEDRCCPECGKEIPVQTKSSRCAICGSSALSPYVMEGVCPDCGSEFRQPPSSERVRARQEALWGRAPDQAPLERGREGSFSAPHEPPHGAEEEDQEREPADHRPAQSAAL
;
A
#
# COMPACT_ATOMS: atom_id res chain seq x y z
N MET A 1 -18.68 6.98 16.20
CA MET A 1 -18.59 7.43 14.79
C MET A 1 -17.37 6.89 14.05
N ILE A 2 -16.16 6.94 14.63
CA ILE A 2 -14.92 6.42 14.03
C ILE A 2 -15.05 5.03 13.35
N PRO A 3 -15.63 3.98 13.98
CA PRO A 3 -15.70 2.66 13.35
C PRO A 3 -16.53 2.63 12.06
N LEU A 4 -17.52 3.52 11.91
CA LEU A 4 -18.31 3.63 10.67
C LEU A 4 -17.47 4.17 9.51
N PHE A 5 -16.64 5.19 9.76
CA PHE A 5 -15.74 5.74 8.75
C PHE A 5 -14.67 4.72 8.35
N VAL A 6 -14.08 4.01 9.31
CA VAL A 6 -13.06 2.98 8.98
C VAL A 6 -13.70 1.82 8.23
N GLY A 7 -14.85 1.32 8.70
CA GLY A 7 -15.57 0.23 8.05
C GLY A 7 -15.98 0.57 6.62
N TYR A 8 -16.44 1.79 6.38
CA TYR A 8 -16.80 2.27 5.05
C TYR A 8 -15.60 2.32 4.10
N ALA A 9 -14.48 2.89 4.56
CA ALA A 9 -13.25 2.95 3.76
C ALA A 9 -12.78 1.55 3.36
N LEU A 10 -12.78 0.59 4.30
CA LEU A 10 -12.41 -0.80 4.02
C LEU A 10 -13.38 -1.46 3.02
N LEU A 11 -14.68 -1.17 3.11
CA LEU A 11 -15.69 -1.68 2.19
C LEU A 11 -15.44 -1.19 0.75
N VAL A 12 -14.96 0.05 0.58
CA VAL A 12 -14.59 0.60 -0.74
C VAL A 12 -13.21 0.10 -1.20
N TRP A 13 -12.24 -0.02 -0.31
CA TRP A 13 -10.86 -0.39 -0.66
C TRP A 13 -10.66 -1.89 -0.88
N TRP A 14 -11.37 -2.75 -0.16
CA TRP A 14 -11.32 -4.20 -0.36
C TRP A 14 -11.59 -4.61 -1.82
N PRO A 15 -12.71 -4.21 -2.45
CA PRO A 15 -12.97 -4.52 -3.85
C PRO A 15 -11.97 -3.84 -4.79
N ALA A 16 -11.49 -2.64 -4.49
CA ALA A 16 -10.42 -1.98 -5.25
C ALA A 16 -9.12 -2.81 -5.23
N CYS A 17 -8.77 -3.43 -4.09
CA CYS A 17 -7.63 -4.32 -3.91
C CYS A 17 -7.78 -5.66 -4.67
N VAL A 18 -8.98 -6.25 -4.64
CA VAL A 18 -9.26 -7.54 -5.30
C VAL A 18 -9.31 -7.36 -6.83
N TRP A 19 -9.96 -6.30 -7.31
CA TRP A 19 -10.14 -6.01 -8.74
C TRP A 19 -9.17 -4.94 -9.27
N ARG A 20 -7.97 -4.84 -8.69
CA ARG A 20 -6.89 -3.96 -9.20
C ARG A 20 -6.69 -4.10 -10.71
N ARG A 21 -6.57 -2.97 -11.41
CA ARG A 21 -6.45 -2.83 -12.88
C ARG A 21 -7.58 -3.44 -13.71
N ARG A 22 -8.71 -3.78 -13.10
CA ARG A 22 -9.94 -4.13 -13.83
C ARG A 22 -10.94 -2.99 -13.69
N LEU A 23 -11.80 -2.81 -14.69
CA LEU A 23 -12.85 -1.78 -14.66
C LEU A 23 -13.74 -1.89 -13.40
N TRP A 24 -13.96 -3.11 -12.90
CA TRP A 24 -14.69 -3.37 -11.65
C TRP A 24 -14.07 -2.70 -10.42
N GLY A 25 -12.73 -2.62 -10.33
CA GLY A 25 -12.06 -1.93 -9.23
C GLY A 25 -12.33 -0.42 -9.25
N PHE A 26 -12.26 0.19 -10.44
CA PHE A 26 -12.60 1.60 -10.63
C PHE A 26 -14.09 1.86 -10.36
N LEU A 27 -14.97 0.99 -10.83
CA LEU A 27 -16.41 1.08 -10.60
C LEU A 27 -16.75 1.01 -9.11
N ALA A 28 -16.07 0.15 -8.34
CA ALA A 28 -16.23 0.09 -6.88
C ALA A 28 -15.85 1.42 -6.20
N VAL A 29 -14.76 2.06 -6.63
CA VAL A 29 -14.33 3.38 -6.10
C VAL A 29 -15.33 4.48 -6.47
N VAL A 30 -15.86 4.47 -7.70
CA VAL A 30 -16.89 5.42 -8.16
C VAL A 30 -18.17 5.25 -7.35
N VAL A 31 -18.68 4.02 -7.21
CA VAL A 31 -19.88 3.72 -6.43
C VAL A 31 -19.70 4.13 -4.97
N GLY A 32 -18.53 3.86 -4.38
CA GLY A 32 -18.18 4.37 -3.05
C GLY A 32 -18.23 5.90 -3.00
N SER A 33 -17.51 6.59 -3.87
CA SER A 33 -17.46 8.06 -3.88
C SER A 33 -18.85 8.68 -4.05
N VAL A 34 -19.69 8.12 -4.92
CA VAL A 34 -21.10 8.53 -5.12
C VAL A 34 -21.94 8.28 -3.87
N GLY A 35 -21.77 7.13 -3.20
CA GLY A 35 -22.48 6.82 -1.97
C GLY A 35 -22.15 7.81 -0.84
N LEU A 36 -20.88 8.19 -0.70
CA LEU A 36 -20.46 9.17 0.30
C LEU A 36 -20.94 10.58 -0.06
N PHE A 37 -20.89 10.97 -1.33
CA PHE A 37 -21.51 12.21 -1.81
C PHE A 37 -23.02 12.25 -1.52
N GLY A 38 -23.72 11.13 -1.74
CA GLY A 38 -25.13 10.97 -1.37
C GLY A 38 -25.37 11.16 0.13
N ALA A 39 -24.48 10.64 0.98
CA ALA A 39 -24.56 10.85 2.43
C ALA A 39 -24.38 12.33 2.81
N ILE A 40 -23.48 13.06 2.12
CA ILE A 40 -23.31 14.52 2.31
C ILE A 40 -24.61 15.25 1.97
N VAL A 41 -25.20 14.99 0.80
CA VAL A 41 -26.44 15.62 0.34
C VAL A 41 -27.61 15.29 1.27
N LEU A 42 -27.76 14.02 1.65
CA LEU A 42 -28.81 13.57 2.56
C LEU A 42 -28.69 14.26 3.92
N HIS A 43 -27.47 14.42 4.44
CA HIS A 43 -27.24 15.12 5.70
C HIS A 43 -27.58 16.61 5.60
N SER A 44 -27.22 17.29 4.50
CA SER A 44 -27.63 18.68 4.26
C SER A 44 -29.15 18.83 4.17
N TYR A 45 -29.83 17.88 3.51
CA TYR A 45 -31.28 17.88 3.42
C TYR A 45 -31.95 17.69 4.79
N ILE A 46 -31.50 16.71 5.58
CA ILE A 46 -31.98 16.49 6.95
C ILE A 46 -31.76 17.73 7.81
N GLY A 47 -30.59 18.37 7.69
CA GLY A 47 -30.29 19.64 8.37
C GLY A 47 -31.28 20.75 8.02
N ALA A 48 -31.59 20.92 6.73
CA ALA A 48 -32.56 21.91 6.27
C ALA A 48 -33.98 21.63 6.81
N VAL A 49 -34.42 20.37 6.80
CA VAL A 49 -35.73 19.96 7.32
C VAL A 49 -35.84 20.15 8.84
N LEU A 50 -34.77 19.85 9.59
CA LEU A 50 -34.77 20.02 11.05
C LEU A 50 -34.70 21.49 11.46
N LYS A 51 -33.96 22.31 10.70
CA LYS A 51 -33.94 23.76 10.89
C LYS A 51 -35.33 24.39 10.72
N GLN A 52 -36.13 23.92 9.76
CA GLN A 52 -37.53 24.36 9.60
C GLN A 52 -38.40 24.04 10.83
N ARG A 53 -38.01 23.07 11.67
CA ARG A 53 -38.70 22.72 12.92
C ARG A 53 -38.15 23.46 14.14
N GLY A 54 -37.23 24.41 13.97
CA GLY A 54 -36.60 25.15 15.06
C GLY A 54 -35.55 24.36 15.84
N ILE A 55 -35.06 23.25 15.29
CA ILE A 55 -33.98 22.45 15.90
C ILE A 55 -32.68 22.77 15.18
N ASP A 56 -31.83 23.59 15.80
CA ASP A 56 -30.51 23.92 15.28
C ASP A 56 -29.51 22.81 15.62
N ILE A 57 -29.15 22.01 14.61
CA ILE A 57 -28.13 20.97 14.73
C ILE A 57 -26.84 21.47 14.08
N PHE A 58 -25.70 21.17 14.70
CA PHE A 58 -24.32 21.39 14.21
C PHE A 58 -23.97 20.55 12.96
N THR A 59 -24.77 20.72 11.91
CA THR A 59 -24.59 20.14 10.58
C THR A 59 -23.34 20.62 9.81
N PRO A 60 -22.90 21.90 9.88
CA PRO A 60 -21.78 22.36 9.05
C PRO A 60 -20.44 21.71 9.43
N VAL A 61 -20.22 21.42 10.72
CA VAL A 61 -18.98 20.79 11.21
C VAL A 61 -18.81 19.40 10.59
N LEU A 62 -19.87 18.58 10.64
CA LEU A 62 -19.81 17.24 10.06
C LEU A 62 -19.59 17.31 8.54
N GLN A 63 -20.22 18.28 7.86
CA GLN A 63 -20.07 18.46 6.42
C GLN A 63 -18.62 18.82 6.01
N HIS A 64 -17.95 19.68 6.78
CA HIS A 64 -16.54 20.01 6.57
C HIS A 64 -15.60 18.83 6.81
N LEU A 65 -15.98 17.86 7.65
CA LEU A 65 -15.22 16.63 7.84
C LEU A 65 -15.46 15.59 6.72
N LEU A 66 -16.67 15.52 6.16
CA LEU A 66 -16.99 14.53 5.11
C LEU A 66 -16.32 14.84 3.76
N TRP A 67 -16.16 16.10 3.39
CA TRP A 67 -15.49 16.49 2.13
C TRP A 67 -14.04 15.97 2.00
N PRO A 68 -13.12 16.26 2.95
CA PRO A 68 -11.76 15.75 2.88
C PRO A 68 -11.73 14.23 3.03
N TYR A 69 -12.63 13.66 3.83
CA TYR A 69 -12.75 12.21 3.96
C TYR A 69 -13.16 11.56 2.62
N MET A 70 -14.08 12.15 1.86
CA MET A 70 -14.45 11.70 0.51
C MET A 70 -13.27 11.74 -0.46
N LEU A 71 -12.55 12.85 -0.46
CA LEU A 71 -11.36 13.00 -1.31
C LEU A 71 -10.29 11.97 -0.94
N MET A 72 -10.08 11.73 0.36
CA MET A 72 -9.14 10.72 0.84
C MET A 72 -9.56 9.30 0.42
N VAL A 73 -10.80 8.88 0.70
CA VAL A 73 -11.28 7.53 0.36
C VAL A 73 -11.25 7.29 -1.15
N GLY A 74 -11.73 8.26 -1.94
CA GLY A 74 -11.73 8.19 -3.40
C GLY A 74 -10.32 8.20 -3.98
N GLY A 75 -9.45 9.09 -3.50
CA GLY A 75 -8.06 9.20 -3.96
C GLY A 75 -7.22 7.97 -3.65
N VAL A 76 -7.28 7.47 -2.41
CA VAL A 76 -6.58 6.23 -2.00
C VAL A 76 -7.17 5.03 -2.73
N GLY A 77 -8.49 4.93 -2.86
CA GLY A 77 -9.15 3.85 -3.60
C GLY A 77 -8.74 3.82 -5.07
N LEU A 78 -8.68 4.98 -5.73
CA LEU A 78 -8.23 5.12 -7.11
C LEU A 78 -6.75 4.75 -7.26
N PHE A 79 -5.90 5.20 -6.33
CA PHE A 79 -4.49 4.83 -6.30
C PHE A 79 -4.32 3.30 -6.18
N ILE A 80 -5.04 2.67 -5.26
CA ILE A 80 -5.03 1.21 -5.09
C ILE A 80 -5.46 0.51 -6.38
N ALA A 81 -6.55 0.96 -7.01
CA ALA A 81 -7.05 0.37 -8.25
C ALA A 81 -6.06 0.49 -9.43
N ALA A 82 -5.25 1.56 -9.45
CA ALA A 82 -4.23 1.83 -10.46
C ALA A 82 -2.90 1.07 -10.24
N LEU A 83 -2.61 0.64 -9.00
CA LEU A 83 -1.35 -0.03 -8.66
C LEU A 83 -1.11 -1.26 -9.58
N PRO A 84 0.13 -1.43 -10.09
CA PRO A 84 0.51 -2.65 -10.80
C PRO A 84 0.32 -3.86 -9.90
N ARG A 85 -0.27 -4.92 -10.48
CA ARG A 85 -0.22 -6.24 -9.86
C ARG A 85 1.24 -6.67 -9.84
N ARG A 86 1.85 -6.72 -8.65
CA ARG A 86 3.14 -7.39 -8.46
C ARG A 86 2.87 -8.89 -8.62
N TYR A 87 3.20 -9.43 -9.78
CA TYR A 87 3.21 -10.87 -9.96
C TYR A 87 4.49 -11.40 -9.31
N ALA A 88 4.35 -12.41 -8.46
CA ALA A 88 5.51 -13.18 -8.03
C ALA A 88 6.19 -13.75 -9.28
N GLU A 89 7.53 -13.84 -9.27
CA GLU A 89 8.27 -14.52 -10.32
C GLU A 89 7.68 -15.93 -10.55
N GLY A 90 7.55 -16.32 -11.81
CA GLY A 90 6.91 -17.58 -12.17
C GLY A 90 5.39 -17.58 -12.13
N ARG A 91 4.68 -16.44 -12.06
CA ARG A 91 3.22 -16.38 -12.26
C ARG A 91 2.82 -15.69 -13.55
N CYS A 92 1.71 -16.11 -14.15
CA CYS A 92 1.16 -15.48 -15.35
C CYS A 92 0.74 -14.02 -15.07
N HIS A 93 1.25 -13.08 -15.87
CA HIS A 93 0.96 -11.63 -15.75
C HIS A 93 -0.49 -11.24 -16.08
N ALA A 94 -1.30 -12.16 -16.58
CA ALA A 94 -2.69 -11.89 -16.92
C ALA A 94 -3.66 -12.43 -15.86
N CYS A 95 -3.58 -13.74 -15.55
CA CYS A 95 -4.49 -14.39 -14.61
C CYS A 95 -3.89 -14.61 -13.22
N GLY A 96 -2.56 -14.60 -13.08
CA GLY A 96 -1.87 -14.90 -11.82
C GLY A 96 -1.67 -16.39 -11.55
N TYR A 97 -1.96 -17.28 -12.52
CA TYR A 97 -1.69 -18.71 -12.41
C TYR A 97 -0.21 -18.99 -12.17
N ASP A 98 0.08 -19.98 -11.34
CA ASP A 98 1.44 -20.38 -11.02
C ASP A 98 2.06 -21.21 -12.15
N LEU A 99 3.12 -20.69 -12.75
CA LEU A 99 3.85 -21.29 -13.86
C LEU A 99 5.09 -22.05 -13.37
N ALA A 100 5.29 -22.21 -12.06
CA ALA A 100 6.44 -22.95 -11.52
C ALA A 100 6.52 -24.41 -12.00
N GLY A 101 5.39 -25.00 -12.41
CA GLY A 101 5.33 -26.35 -12.98
C GLY A 101 5.11 -26.42 -14.49
N ALA A 102 4.98 -25.28 -15.19
CA ALA A 102 4.82 -25.28 -16.64
C ALA A 102 6.16 -25.58 -17.32
N ALA A 103 6.14 -26.36 -18.40
CA ALA A 103 7.35 -26.58 -19.18
C ALA A 103 7.80 -25.24 -19.79
N PRO A 104 9.10 -24.93 -19.84
CA PRO A 104 9.59 -23.67 -20.41
C PRO A 104 9.29 -23.53 -21.92
N GLU A 105 8.96 -24.63 -22.58
CA GLU A 105 8.53 -24.70 -23.98
C GLU A 105 7.09 -24.20 -24.17
N ASP A 106 6.25 -24.31 -23.13
CA ASP A 106 4.86 -23.87 -23.16
C ASP A 106 4.81 -22.35 -23.08
N ARG A 107 4.66 -21.74 -24.25
CA ARG A 107 4.55 -20.29 -24.36
C ARG A 107 3.18 -19.77 -23.96
N CYS A 108 2.19 -20.60 -23.67
CA CYS A 108 0.84 -20.16 -23.34
C CYS A 108 0.45 -20.58 -21.93
N CYS A 109 -0.17 -19.66 -21.17
CA CYS A 109 -0.69 -19.98 -19.85
C CYS A 109 -1.87 -20.97 -19.98
N PRO A 110 -1.87 -22.10 -19.26
CA PRO A 110 -2.91 -23.13 -19.41
C PRO A 110 -4.30 -22.65 -18.97
N GLU A 111 -4.38 -21.68 -18.06
CA GLU A 111 -5.65 -21.12 -17.58
C GLU A 111 -6.26 -20.09 -18.53
N CYS A 112 -5.44 -19.15 -19.02
CA CYS A 112 -5.96 -17.98 -19.74
C CYS A 112 -5.59 -17.91 -21.22
N GLY A 113 -4.80 -18.87 -21.72
CA GLY A 113 -4.38 -18.97 -23.11
C GLY A 113 -3.44 -17.85 -23.59
N LYS A 114 -3.12 -16.86 -22.74
CA LYS A 114 -2.22 -15.77 -23.12
C LYS A 114 -0.78 -16.23 -23.13
N GLU A 115 -0.03 -15.67 -24.07
CA GLU A 115 1.40 -15.92 -24.17
C GLU A 115 2.11 -15.45 -22.90
N ILE A 116 2.95 -16.34 -22.35
CA ILE A 116 3.85 -16.09 -21.24
C ILE A 116 5.07 -15.40 -21.87
N PRO A 117 5.34 -14.12 -21.55
CA PRO A 117 6.56 -13.50 -22.02
C PRO A 117 7.72 -14.29 -21.43
N VAL A 118 8.59 -14.81 -22.30
CA VAL A 118 9.85 -15.44 -21.86
C VAL A 118 10.56 -14.35 -21.07
N GLN A 119 10.59 -14.50 -19.75
CA GLN A 119 11.40 -13.62 -18.92
C GLN A 119 12.84 -13.97 -19.24
N THR A 120 13.39 -13.34 -20.27
CA THR A 120 14.82 -13.12 -20.36
C THR A 120 15.14 -12.31 -19.11
N LYS A 121 15.48 -12.99 -18.00
CA LYS A 121 16.12 -12.38 -16.83
C LYS A 121 17.06 -11.36 -17.41
N SER A 122 16.82 -10.08 -17.14
CA SER A 122 17.52 -9.00 -17.82
C SER A 122 19.00 -9.29 -17.69
N SER A 123 19.58 -9.83 -18.75
CA SER A 123 20.97 -10.19 -18.82
C SER A 123 21.64 -8.88 -19.18
N ARG A 124 21.59 -7.95 -18.21
CA ARG A 124 22.41 -6.76 -18.23
C ARG A 124 23.70 -7.15 -17.55
N CYS A 125 24.81 -6.89 -18.21
CA CYS A 125 26.09 -7.04 -17.56
C CYS A 125 26.11 -6.15 -16.30
N ALA A 126 26.50 -6.70 -15.15
CA ALA A 126 26.58 -5.93 -13.91
C ALA A 126 27.65 -4.83 -13.98
N ILE A 127 28.63 -4.97 -14.89
CA ILE A 127 29.72 -4.01 -15.09
C ILE A 127 29.34 -2.95 -16.13
N CYS A 128 29.03 -3.35 -17.37
CA CYS A 128 28.79 -2.38 -18.46
C CYS A 128 27.30 -2.10 -18.75
N GLY A 129 26.37 -2.84 -18.13
CA GLY A 129 24.93 -2.65 -18.32
C GLY A 129 24.38 -3.15 -19.66
N SER A 130 25.20 -3.74 -20.54
CA SER A 130 24.74 -4.14 -21.87
C SER A 130 23.71 -5.27 -21.81
N SER A 131 22.61 -5.11 -22.55
CA SER A 131 21.47 -6.05 -22.58
C SER A 131 21.59 -7.13 -23.66
N ALA A 132 22.72 -7.21 -24.36
CA ALA A 132 22.95 -8.07 -25.52
C ALA A 132 23.53 -9.46 -25.17
N LEU A 133 23.17 -10.00 -24.01
CA LEU A 133 23.76 -11.25 -23.51
C LEU A 133 23.03 -12.52 -23.98
N SER A 134 21.96 -12.40 -24.77
CA SER A 134 21.00 -13.49 -24.99
C SER A 134 21.53 -14.78 -25.66
N PRO A 135 22.62 -14.79 -26.46
CA PRO A 135 23.24 -16.04 -26.90
C PRO A 135 24.58 -16.37 -26.20
N TYR A 136 25.31 -15.37 -25.68
CA TYR A 136 26.70 -15.52 -25.22
C TYR A 136 26.88 -15.88 -23.75
N VAL A 137 25.78 -15.96 -22.96
CA VAL A 137 25.85 -16.36 -21.54
C VAL A 137 26.46 -17.75 -21.34
N MET A 138 26.44 -18.62 -22.36
CA MET A 138 27.05 -19.96 -22.30
C MET A 138 28.58 -19.91 -22.14
N GLU A 139 29.25 -18.91 -22.72
CA GLU A 139 30.71 -18.77 -22.64
C GLU A 139 31.18 -18.07 -21.36
N GLY A 140 30.24 -17.54 -20.56
CA GLY A 140 30.55 -16.93 -19.28
C GLY A 140 31.32 -15.62 -19.37
N VAL A 141 31.39 -14.95 -20.53
CA VAL A 141 32.10 -13.67 -20.70
C VAL A 141 31.20 -12.65 -21.40
N CYS A 142 31.24 -11.38 -20.96
CA CYS A 142 30.54 -10.29 -21.62
C CYS A 142 31.27 -9.88 -22.90
N PRO A 143 30.61 -9.86 -24.08
CA PRO A 143 31.28 -9.49 -25.32
C PRO A 143 31.74 -8.03 -25.34
N ASP A 144 31.06 -7.14 -24.62
CA ASP A 144 31.36 -5.71 -24.66
C ASP A 144 32.49 -5.28 -23.70
N CYS A 145 32.57 -5.90 -22.52
CA CYS A 145 33.54 -5.49 -21.48
C CYS A 145 34.51 -6.60 -21.04
N GLY A 146 34.37 -7.81 -21.56
CA GLY A 146 35.24 -8.94 -21.23
C GLY A 146 35.08 -9.47 -19.80
N SER A 147 34.10 -8.97 -19.03
CA SER A 147 33.89 -9.43 -17.66
C SER A 147 33.37 -10.87 -17.64
N GLU A 148 34.01 -11.72 -16.84
CA GLU A 148 33.50 -13.06 -16.57
C GLU A 148 32.20 -12.98 -15.76
N PHE A 149 31.12 -13.54 -16.29
CA PHE A 149 29.92 -13.82 -15.52
C PHE A 149 30.21 -14.99 -14.62
N ARG A 150 30.19 -14.74 -13.30
CA ARG A 150 29.97 -15.82 -12.35
C ARG A 150 28.60 -16.41 -12.67
N GLN A 151 28.59 -17.60 -13.29
CA GLN A 151 27.35 -18.37 -13.38
C GLN A 151 26.75 -18.39 -11.96
N PRO A 152 25.44 -18.11 -11.81
CA PRO A 152 24.81 -18.32 -10.52
C PRO A 152 25.17 -19.73 -10.08
N PRO A 153 25.60 -19.93 -8.81
CA PRO A 153 26.03 -21.24 -8.34
C PRO A 153 24.98 -22.27 -8.75
N SER A 154 25.43 -23.37 -9.35
CA SER A 154 24.53 -24.45 -9.79
C SER A 154 23.53 -24.76 -8.68
N SER A 155 22.31 -25.12 -9.06
CA SER A 155 21.26 -25.48 -8.09
C SER A 155 21.76 -26.51 -7.06
N GLU A 156 22.68 -27.40 -7.46
CA GLU A 156 23.41 -28.31 -6.56
C GLU A 156 24.24 -27.60 -5.49
N ARG A 157 25.01 -26.55 -5.81
CA ARG A 157 25.78 -25.79 -4.82
C ARG A 157 24.88 -25.02 -3.87
N VAL A 158 23.76 -24.47 -4.38
CA VAL A 158 22.76 -23.80 -3.53
C VAL A 158 22.12 -24.80 -2.58
N ARG A 159 21.74 -25.98 -3.08
CA ARG A 159 21.19 -27.08 -2.29
C ARG A 159 22.17 -27.60 -1.26
N ALA A 160 23.43 -27.87 -1.62
CA ALA A 160 24.47 -28.29 -0.69
C ALA A 160 24.74 -27.25 0.40
N ARG A 161 24.70 -25.96 0.06
CA ARG A 161 24.82 -24.88 1.05
C ARG A 161 23.59 -24.78 1.95
N GLN A 162 22.39 -24.98 1.42
CA GLN A 162 21.16 -25.08 2.22
C GLN A 162 21.24 -26.29 3.15
N GLU A 163 21.57 -27.48 2.66
CA GLU A 163 21.74 -28.68 3.46
C GLU A 163 22.83 -28.51 4.54
N ALA A 164 23.93 -27.79 4.25
CA ALA A 164 24.94 -27.46 5.26
C ALA A 164 24.45 -26.45 6.32
N LEU A 165 23.57 -25.51 5.95
CA LEU A 165 22.97 -24.54 6.86
C LEU A 165 21.87 -25.17 7.73
N TRP A 166 21.01 -25.99 7.14
CA TRP A 166 19.90 -26.67 7.81
C TRP A 166 20.33 -27.96 8.53
N GLY A 167 21.44 -28.57 8.11
CA GLY A 167 22.02 -29.78 8.71
C GLY A 167 22.82 -29.53 9.99
N ARG A 168 23.05 -28.26 10.37
CA ARG A 168 23.42 -27.95 11.76
C ARG A 168 22.17 -28.06 12.61
N ALA A 169 22.00 -29.23 13.24
CA ALA A 169 21.03 -29.40 14.31
C ALA A 169 21.20 -28.27 15.34
N PRO A 170 20.11 -27.60 15.77
CA PRO A 170 20.16 -26.52 16.76
C PRO A 170 20.57 -26.96 18.17
N ASP A 171 20.88 -28.25 18.38
CA ASP A 171 21.14 -28.85 19.69
C ASP A 171 22.52 -28.54 20.31
N GLN A 172 23.32 -27.67 19.69
CA GLN A 172 24.62 -27.25 20.25
C GLN A 172 24.77 -25.74 20.38
N ALA A 173 23.69 -25.01 20.69
CA ALA A 173 23.88 -23.72 21.35
C ALA A 173 24.42 -24.01 22.76
N PRO A 174 25.65 -23.60 23.10
CA PRO A 174 26.12 -23.69 24.48
C PRO A 174 25.17 -22.83 25.31
N LEU A 175 24.49 -23.46 26.28
CA LEU A 175 23.85 -22.77 27.40
C LEU A 175 24.95 -22.08 28.20
N GLU A 176 25.46 -20.95 27.71
CA GLU A 176 26.26 -20.01 28.47
C GLU A 176 25.34 -19.31 29.47
N ARG A 177 25.11 -20.02 30.57
CA ARG A 177 25.32 -19.57 31.94
C ARG A 177 25.31 -18.05 32.12
N GLY A 178 24.14 -17.57 32.56
CA GLY A 178 24.00 -16.55 33.60
C GLY A 178 24.89 -15.32 33.50
N ARG A 179 24.37 -14.28 32.86
CA ARG A 179 24.75 -12.90 33.20
C ARG A 179 23.50 -12.19 33.69
N GLU A 180 23.37 -12.17 35.01
CA GLU A 180 22.42 -11.34 35.77
C GLU A 180 22.75 -9.86 35.50
N GLY A 181 22.24 -9.35 34.39
CA GLY A 181 22.25 -7.93 34.09
C GLY A 181 21.03 -7.29 34.74
N SER A 182 21.25 -6.69 35.91
CA SER A 182 20.38 -5.70 36.56
C SER A 182 19.72 -4.78 35.52
N PHE A 183 18.46 -5.05 35.21
CA PHE A 183 17.64 -4.16 34.38
C PHE A 183 17.18 -3.01 35.29
N SER A 184 17.97 -1.93 35.32
CA SER A 184 17.55 -0.67 35.91
C SER A 184 16.36 -0.15 35.10
N ALA A 185 15.21 -0.03 35.75
CA ALA A 185 14.01 0.54 35.17
C ALA A 185 14.29 1.97 34.65
N PRO A 186 13.69 2.37 33.51
CA PRO A 186 13.73 3.76 33.06
C PRO A 186 13.08 4.64 34.13
N HIS A 187 13.86 5.62 34.59
CA HIS A 187 13.42 6.66 35.51
C HIS A 187 12.32 7.49 34.82
N GLU A 188 11.08 7.38 35.29
CA GLU A 188 10.03 8.35 34.94
C GLU A 188 10.48 9.74 35.42
N PRO A 189 10.54 10.75 34.53
CA PRO A 189 10.71 12.13 34.97
C PRO A 189 9.40 12.61 35.62
N PRO A 190 9.47 13.34 36.74
CA PRO A 190 8.30 13.86 37.42
C PRO A 190 7.58 14.92 36.59
N HIS A 191 6.26 14.84 36.63
CA HIS A 191 5.30 15.92 36.32
C HIS A 191 5.81 17.29 36.81
N GLY A 192 6.12 18.19 35.87
CA GLY A 192 5.95 19.64 36.02
C GLY A 192 4.82 20.04 35.06
N ALA A 193 3.69 20.57 35.52
CA ALA A 193 3.49 21.92 36.03
C ALA A 193 3.72 22.97 34.93
N GLU A 194 2.66 23.76 34.70
CA GLU A 194 2.64 25.04 33.96
C GLU A 194 2.65 24.85 32.42
N GLU A 195 1.65 25.30 31.66
CA GLU A 195 1.37 26.73 31.45
C GLU A 195 -0.10 26.98 31.14
N GLU A 196 -0.69 27.79 32.01
CA GLU A 196 -1.97 28.47 31.89
C GLU A 196 -1.70 29.75 31.10
N ASP A 197 -2.18 29.85 29.85
CA ASP A 197 -2.14 31.08 29.05
C ASP A 197 -3.09 30.86 27.86
N GLN A 198 -3.99 31.75 27.46
CA GLN A 198 -4.42 33.04 27.94
C GLN A 198 -5.65 33.36 27.10
N GLU A 199 -6.76 33.75 27.73
CA GLU A 199 -7.86 34.44 27.08
C GLU A 199 -7.37 35.61 26.22
N ARG A 200 -7.73 35.62 24.94
CA ARG A 200 -7.78 36.83 24.10
C ARG A 200 -8.95 36.75 23.13
N GLU A 201 -10.16 36.99 23.64
CA GLU A 201 -11.06 37.97 22.99
C GLU A 201 -10.45 39.37 23.21
N PRO A 202 -10.56 40.36 22.29
CA PRO A 202 -11.84 40.79 21.71
C PRO A 202 -11.76 41.33 20.26
N ALA A 203 -12.92 41.58 19.64
CA ALA A 203 -13.33 42.90 19.13
C ALA A 203 -14.52 42.79 18.17
N ASP A 204 -15.69 43.11 18.73
CA ASP A 204 -16.90 43.50 18.03
C ASP A 204 -16.62 44.73 17.13
N HIS A 205 -16.69 44.56 15.81
CA HIS A 205 -16.72 45.65 14.85
C HIS A 205 -18.04 45.64 14.08
N ARG A 206 -19.04 46.34 14.63
CA ARG A 206 -20.17 46.90 13.87
C ARG A 206 -19.73 48.20 13.16
N PRO A 207 -19.82 48.29 11.82
CA PRO A 207 -19.98 49.57 11.16
C PRO A 207 -21.47 49.92 10.96
N ALA A 208 -21.70 51.22 11.02
CA ALA A 208 -22.98 51.89 11.17
C ALA A 208 -23.95 51.72 10.01
N GLN A 209 -25.23 51.62 10.36
CA GLN A 209 -26.35 51.95 9.47
C GLN A 209 -26.22 53.42 9.05
N SER A 210 -26.02 53.66 7.77
CA SER A 210 -26.31 54.96 7.15
C SER A 210 -27.70 54.89 6.55
N ALA A 211 -28.63 55.58 7.21
CA ALA A 211 -29.90 55.95 6.64
C ALA A 211 -29.65 56.93 5.48
N ALA A 212 -30.22 56.63 4.32
CA ALA A 212 -30.40 57.61 3.25
C ALA A 212 -31.91 57.75 3.01
N LEU A 213 -32.34 59.00 3.11
CA LEU A 213 -33.66 59.57 2.84
C LEU A 213 -34.11 59.34 1.40
#